data_AF-A0A920TT72-F1
#
_entry.id   AF-A0A920TT72-F1
#
_cell.length_a   1.000
_cell.length_b   1.000
_cell.length_c   1.000
_cell.angle_alpha   90.00
_cell.angle_beta   90.00
_cell.angle_gamma   90.00
#
_symmetry.space_group_name_H-M   'P 1'
#
loop_
_entity.id
_entity.type
_entity.pdbx_description
1 polymer ?
#
loop_
_entity_poly.entity_id
_entity_poly.type
_entity_poly.pdbx_seq_one_letter_code
_entity_poly.pdbx_strand_id
1 'polypeptide(L)'
;MMWPHLFMKAFTAKDDDTMRRTVIPFPTFQLFLIPVFFKFGFSGILFSGGPSSADFILPYMILETGLPAVVVGLFCAGALSASMSTGDALLHASASVVVEDGVTQFVKLDDRQRRLLMRILVLLTGTTAYYFAQDAESSLVLLLATAYGVISQLAPPVISAMYWRRATTTGVLAGLLAGTATSVFFYFNPDLRPFDMHEGVLGLIVHVPVLISVSLMTPIQNEKHLEGFFS
;
A
#
# COMPACT_ATOMS: atom_id res chain seq x y z
N MET A 1 1.02 8.42 6.59
CA MET A 1 0.40 7.07 6.65
C MET A 1 -0.72 6.99 5.61
N MET A 2 -0.44 6.91 4.30
CA MET A 2 -1.51 6.95 3.27
C MET A 2 -2.27 5.63 3.07
N TRP A 3 -1.98 4.64 3.91
CA TRP A 3 -2.48 3.28 3.76
C TRP A 3 -3.82 3.17 4.46
N PRO A 4 -4.90 2.74 3.79
CA PRO A 4 -6.21 2.61 4.42
C PRO A 4 -6.16 1.77 5.70
N HIS A 5 -5.42 0.65 5.68
CA HIS A 5 -5.29 -0.24 6.84
C HIS A 5 -4.52 0.38 8.03
N LEU A 6 -3.64 1.37 7.79
CA LEU A 6 -2.94 2.09 8.86
C LEU A 6 -3.76 3.28 9.35
N PHE A 7 -4.48 3.97 8.44
CA PHE A 7 -5.44 5.02 8.81
C PHE A 7 -6.57 4.47 9.66
N MET A 8 -7.17 3.35 9.29
CA MET A 8 -8.24 2.72 10.08
C MET A 8 -7.76 2.41 11.51
N LYS A 9 -6.54 1.87 11.65
CA LYS A 9 -5.93 1.63 12.97
C LYS A 9 -5.72 2.93 13.76
N ALA A 10 -5.30 3.99 13.08
CA ALA A 10 -5.11 5.30 13.70
C ALA A 10 -6.41 5.89 14.26
N PHE A 11 -7.52 5.80 13.52
CA PHE A 11 -8.83 6.32 13.96
C PHE A 11 -9.54 5.44 15.00
N THR A 12 -9.18 4.16 15.11
CA THR A 12 -9.69 3.27 16.17
C THR A 12 -8.90 3.32 17.47
N ALA A 13 -7.81 4.10 17.53
CA ALA A 13 -7.02 4.20 18.74
C ALA A 13 -7.78 4.97 19.83
N LYS A 14 -7.73 4.45 21.07
CA LYS A 14 -8.49 4.98 22.20
C LYS A 14 -8.02 6.36 22.68
N ASP A 15 -6.75 6.71 22.44
CA ASP A 15 -6.12 7.93 22.94
C ASP A 15 -4.96 8.35 22.03
N ASP A 16 -4.74 9.66 21.92
CA ASP A 16 -3.61 10.27 21.19
C ASP A 16 -2.25 9.82 21.75
N ASP A 17 -2.16 9.61 23.06
CA ASP A 17 -0.94 9.11 23.70
C ASP A 17 -0.62 7.66 23.29
N THR A 18 -1.66 6.85 23.07
CA THR A 18 -1.49 5.47 22.58
C THR A 18 -0.95 5.51 21.15
N MET A 19 -1.49 6.39 20.31
CA MET A 19 -0.99 6.59 18.94
C MET A 19 0.46 7.07 18.91
N ARG A 20 0.82 8.06 19.73
CA ARG A 20 2.21 8.55 19.81
C ARG A 20 3.17 7.46 20.26
N ARG A 21 2.79 6.67 21.26
CA ARG A 21 3.61 5.53 21.73
C ARG A 21 3.82 4.45 20.67
N THR A 22 2.88 4.28 19.74
CA THR A 22 3.03 3.32 18.62
C THR A 22 3.82 3.91 17.46
N VAL A 23 3.63 5.20 17.15
CA VAL A 23 4.24 5.86 15.97
C VAL A 23 5.70 6.28 16.23
N ILE A 24 6.03 6.77 17.42
CA ILE A 24 7.38 7.26 17.75
C ILE A 24 8.47 6.18 17.66
N PRO A 25 8.28 4.93 18.15
CA PRO A 25 9.32 3.89 18.03
C PRO A 25 9.38 3.25 16.64
N PHE A 26 8.40 3.50 15.77
CA PHE A 26 8.32 2.86 14.46
C PHE A 26 9.55 3.13 13.55
N PRO A 27 10.08 4.37 13.43
CA PRO A 27 11.31 4.62 12.68
C PRO A 27 12.53 3.92 13.28
N THR A 28 12.61 3.80 14.60
CA THR A 28 13.71 3.08 15.28
C THR A 28 13.68 1.60 14.94
N PHE A 29 12.49 1.00 14.91
CA PHE A 29 12.31 -0.38 14.46
C PHE A 29 12.72 -0.56 12.99
N GLN A 30 12.35 0.37 12.12
CA GLN A 30 12.75 0.34 10.71
C GLN A 30 14.27 0.45 10.53
N LEU A 31 14.91 1.31 11.31
CA LEU A 31 16.37 1.48 11.27
C LEU A 31 17.12 0.21 11.72
N PHE A 32 16.54 -0.55 12.65
CA PHE A 32 17.06 -1.85 13.08
C PHE A 32 16.89 -2.94 12.02
N LEU A 33 15.83 -2.91 11.21
CA LEU A 33 15.59 -3.92 10.17
C LEU A 33 16.54 -3.79 8.97
N ILE A 34 16.97 -2.57 8.61
CA ILE A 34 17.88 -2.34 7.47
C ILE A 34 19.16 -3.21 7.55
N PRO A 35 19.97 -3.17 8.63
CA PRO A 35 21.18 -3.98 8.70
C PRO A 35 20.89 -5.48 8.73
N VAL A 36 19.73 -5.91 9.22
CA VAL A 36 19.32 -7.31 9.22
C VAL A 36 19.09 -7.79 7.78
N PHE A 37 18.29 -7.06 7.00
CA PHE A 37 18.04 -7.41 5.59
C PHE A 37 19.30 -7.35 4.74
N PHE A 38 20.15 -6.33 4.93
CA PHE A 38 21.43 -6.23 4.23
C PHE A 38 22.35 -7.41 4.54
N LYS A 39 22.51 -7.78 5.82
CA LYS A 39 23.39 -8.90 6.20
C LYS A 39 22.93 -10.22 5.60
N PHE A 40 21.64 -10.55 5.71
CA PHE A 40 21.15 -11.81 5.16
C PHE A 40 21.13 -11.79 3.62
N GLY A 41 20.78 -10.66 2.99
CA GLY A 41 20.81 -10.52 1.54
C GLY A 41 22.22 -10.68 0.94
N PHE A 42 23.22 -9.99 1.49
CA PHE A 42 24.61 -10.11 1.02
C PHE A 42 25.22 -11.48 1.35
N SER A 43 24.83 -12.09 2.48
CA SER A 43 25.29 -13.43 2.84
C SER A 43 24.82 -14.51 1.85
N GLY A 44 23.74 -14.27 1.10
CA GLY A 44 23.26 -15.19 0.05
C GLY A 44 24.24 -15.37 -1.11
N ILE A 45 25.11 -14.39 -1.37
CA ILE A 45 26.12 -14.44 -2.45
C ILE A 45 27.17 -15.53 -2.20
N LEU A 46 27.41 -15.90 -0.93
CA LEU A 46 28.36 -16.96 -0.59
C LEU A 46 27.87 -18.38 -0.94
N PHE A 47 26.57 -18.55 -1.24
CA PHE A 47 25.99 -19.84 -1.61
C PHE A 47 26.01 -19.99 -3.14
N SER A 48 27.05 -20.63 -3.66
CA SER A 48 27.37 -20.73 -5.11
C SER A 48 26.50 -21.71 -5.92
N GLY A 49 25.19 -21.69 -5.68
CA GLY A 49 24.16 -22.48 -6.38
C GLY A 49 22.74 -21.98 -6.12
N GLY A 50 22.61 -20.69 -5.78
CA GLY A 50 21.36 -20.10 -5.30
C GLY A 50 20.17 -20.19 -6.27
N PRO A 51 18.95 -19.98 -5.76
CA PRO A 51 17.72 -20.07 -6.55
C PRO A 51 17.70 -19.06 -7.71
N SER A 52 16.98 -19.39 -8.77
CA SER A 52 16.78 -18.53 -9.95
C SER A 52 16.13 -17.18 -9.61
N SER A 53 15.34 -17.13 -8.53
CA SER A 53 14.66 -15.92 -8.07
C SER A 53 15.22 -15.47 -6.71
N ALA A 54 15.57 -14.19 -6.61
CA ALA A 54 16.13 -13.59 -5.39
C ALA A 54 15.18 -13.72 -4.17
N ASP A 55 13.89 -13.84 -4.41
CA ASP A 55 12.86 -13.93 -3.36
C ASP A 55 12.98 -15.20 -2.49
N PHE A 56 13.60 -16.27 -3.02
CA PHE A 56 13.77 -17.54 -2.31
C PHE A 56 15.11 -17.70 -1.60
N ILE A 57 15.99 -16.68 -1.65
CA ILE A 57 17.35 -16.79 -1.09
C ILE A 57 17.35 -17.05 0.42
N LEU A 58 16.46 -16.41 1.17
CA LEU A 58 16.38 -16.55 2.63
C LEU A 58 15.92 -17.96 3.05
N PRO A 59 14.79 -18.50 2.54
CA PRO A 59 14.43 -19.90 2.76
C PRO A 59 15.55 -20.87 2.36
N TYR A 60 16.18 -20.65 1.20
CA TYR A 60 17.26 -21.50 0.69
C TYR A 60 18.45 -21.55 1.65
N MET A 61 18.93 -20.39 2.11
CA MET A 61 20.05 -20.30 3.04
C MET A 61 19.80 -21.06 4.34
N ILE A 62 18.57 -21.00 4.88
CA ILE A 62 18.22 -21.62 6.16
C ILE A 62 18.14 -23.15 6.03
N LEU A 63 17.74 -23.65 4.86
CA LEU A 63 17.73 -25.08 4.56
C LEU A 63 19.15 -25.62 4.37
N GLU A 64 20.03 -24.86 3.73
CA GLU A 64 21.42 -25.27 3.41
C GLU A 64 22.42 -25.10 4.57
N THR A 65 22.10 -24.30 5.60
CA THR A 65 23.03 -24.05 6.72
C THR A 65 23.16 -25.22 7.71
N GLY A 66 22.40 -26.30 7.54
CA GLY A 66 22.45 -27.47 8.43
C GLY A 66 21.92 -27.18 9.85
N LEU A 67 21.03 -26.19 9.99
CA LEU A 67 20.39 -25.87 11.27
C LEU A 67 19.48 -27.03 11.75
N PRO A 68 19.26 -27.17 13.07
CA PRO A 68 18.34 -28.17 13.60
C PRO A 68 16.94 -28.00 12.99
N ALA A 69 16.29 -29.12 12.65
CA ALA A 69 14.96 -29.12 12.01
C ALA A 69 13.90 -28.30 12.78
N VAL A 70 14.01 -28.26 14.13
CA VAL A 70 13.13 -27.45 14.98
C VAL A 70 13.28 -25.95 14.71
N VAL A 71 14.51 -25.47 14.49
CA VAL A 71 14.79 -24.05 14.23
C VAL A 71 14.28 -23.66 12.84
N VAL A 72 14.52 -24.52 11.84
CA VAL A 72 14.01 -24.32 10.48
C VAL A 72 12.48 -24.28 10.48
N GLY A 73 11.83 -25.24 11.16
CA GLY A 73 10.38 -25.28 11.29
C GLY A 73 9.81 -24.04 11.97
N LEU A 74 10.45 -23.56 13.04
CA LEU A 74 10.04 -22.34 13.73
C LEU A 74 10.18 -21.09 12.83
N PHE A 75 11.25 -21.01 12.04
CA PHE A 75 11.44 -19.94 11.07
C PHE A 75 10.33 -19.94 10.01
N CYS A 76 10.06 -21.09 9.38
CA CYS A 76 9.00 -21.21 8.39
C CYS A 76 7.62 -20.87 8.97
N ALA A 77 7.32 -21.34 10.18
CA ALA A 77 6.09 -21.01 10.89
C ALA A 77 5.97 -19.51 11.17
N GLY A 78 7.06 -18.87 11.60
CA GLY A 78 7.12 -17.42 11.82
C GLY A 78 6.91 -16.62 10.54
N ALA A 79 7.57 -17.00 9.45
CA ALA A 79 7.42 -16.35 8.15
C ALA A 79 5.98 -16.46 7.61
N LEU A 80 5.37 -17.66 7.71
CA LEU A 80 3.97 -17.88 7.36
C LEU A 80 3.03 -17.06 8.23
N SER A 81 3.24 -17.05 9.56
CA SER A 81 2.43 -16.27 10.50
C SER A 81 2.51 -14.76 10.20
N ALA A 82 3.71 -14.25 9.89
CA ALA A 82 3.90 -12.85 9.54
C ALA A 82 3.16 -12.49 8.24
N SER A 83 3.29 -13.32 7.20
CA SER A 83 2.58 -13.15 5.93
C SER A 83 1.06 -13.18 6.10
N MET A 84 0.53 -14.16 6.85
CA MET A 84 -0.91 -14.28 7.13
C MET A 84 -1.46 -13.07 7.88
N SER A 85 -0.74 -12.53 8.87
CA SER A 85 -1.20 -11.35 9.62
C SER A 85 -1.29 -10.08 8.75
N THR A 86 -0.39 -9.96 7.77
CA THR A 86 -0.38 -8.83 6.83
C THR A 86 -1.45 -9.01 5.76
N GLY A 87 -1.57 -10.21 5.21
CA GLY A 87 -2.57 -10.57 4.20
C GLY A 87 -3.99 -10.38 4.73
N ASP A 88 -4.28 -10.84 5.94
CA ASP A 88 -5.59 -10.65 6.60
C ASP A 88 -5.93 -9.15 6.73
N ALA A 89 -4.99 -8.35 7.23
CA ALA A 89 -5.20 -6.92 7.38
C ALA A 89 -5.46 -6.21 6.04
N LEU A 90 -4.79 -6.60 4.96
CA LEU A 90 -4.98 -6.02 3.62
C LEU A 90 -6.31 -6.44 2.98
N LEU A 91 -6.66 -7.73 3.04
CA LEU A 91 -7.93 -8.25 2.53
C LEU A 91 -9.11 -7.65 3.28
N HIS A 92 -9.03 -7.61 4.61
CA HIS A 92 -10.08 -7.01 5.43
C HIS A 92 -10.21 -5.50 5.19
N ALA A 93 -9.08 -4.78 5.11
CA ALA A 93 -9.09 -3.35 4.84
C ALA A 93 -9.70 -3.02 3.47
N SER A 94 -9.34 -3.76 2.42
CA SER A 94 -9.89 -3.55 1.08
C SER A 94 -11.40 -3.82 1.04
N ALA A 95 -11.86 -4.91 1.67
CA ALA A 95 -13.28 -5.20 1.79
C ALA A 95 -14.03 -4.12 2.58
N SER A 96 -13.45 -3.61 3.68
CA SER A 96 -14.05 -2.55 4.49
C SER A 96 -14.21 -1.26 3.69
N VAL A 97 -13.19 -0.83 2.94
CA VAL A 97 -13.26 0.38 2.11
C VAL A 97 -14.35 0.23 1.06
N VAL A 98 -14.42 -0.91 0.36
CA VAL A 98 -15.46 -1.13 -0.67
C VAL A 98 -16.87 -1.12 -0.07
N VAL A 99 -17.05 -1.71 1.12
CA VAL A 99 -18.37 -1.75 1.75
C VAL A 99 -18.74 -0.39 2.33
N GLU A 100 -17.92 0.18 3.20
CA GLU A 100 -18.23 1.40 3.95
C GLU A 100 -18.29 2.64 3.04
N ASP A 101 -17.27 2.83 2.21
CA ASP A 101 -17.13 4.03 1.36
C ASP A 101 -17.80 3.86 -0.01
N GLY A 102 -17.90 2.63 -0.50
CA GLY A 102 -18.55 2.32 -1.77
C GLY A 102 -20.05 2.07 -1.59
N VAL A 103 -20.43 0.96 -0.95
CA VAL A 103 -21.81 0.47 -0.98
C VAL A 103 -22.74 1.22 -0.03
N THR A 104 -22.32 1.47 1.21
CA THR A 104 -23.19 2.12 2.22
C THR A 104 -23.49 3.58 1.92
N GLN A 105 -22.69 4.24 1.08
CA GLN A 105 -22.97 5.61 0.62
C GLN A 105 -24.19 5.69 -0.31
N PHE A 106 -24.46 4.62 -1.07
CA PHE A 106 -25.57 4.59 -2.03
C PHE A 106 -26.75 3.70 -1.58
N VAL A 107 -26.48 2.70 -0.75
CA VAL A 107 -27.49 1.71 -0.30
C VAL A 107 -27.41 1.56 1.21
N LYS A 108 -28.55 1.73 1.90
CA LYS A 108 -28.62 1.42 3.34
C LYS A 108 -28.59 -0.09 3.53
N LEU A 109 -27.53 -0.59 4.13
CA LEU A 109 -27.36 -1.99 4.50
C LEU A 109 -27.60 -2.17 5.99
N ASP A 110 -28.29 -3.25 6.37
CA ASP A 110 -28.32 -3.70 7.76
C ASP A 110 -26.95 -4.30 8.16
N ASP A 111 -26.67 -4.32 9.46
CA ASP A 111 -25.41 -4.79 10.03
C ASP A 111 -25.09 -6.24 9.63
N ARG A 112 -26.13 -7.08 9.52
CA ARG A 112 -25.97 -8.47 9.07
C ARG A 112 -25.59 -8.54 7.59
N GLN A 113 -26.19 -7.69 6.75
CA GLN A 113 -25.89 -7.63 5.32
C GLN A 113 -24.48 -7.09 5.08
N ARG A 114 -24.09 -6.05 5.83
CA ARG A 114 -22.76 -5.44 5.80
C ARG A 114 -21.65 -6.46 6.10
N ARG A 115 -21.81 -7.23 7.18
CA ARG A 115 -20.86 -8.30 7.55
C ARG A 115 -20.80 -9.42 6.52
N LEU A 116 -21.94 -9.82 5.96
CA LEU A 116 -21.99 -10.85 4.93
C LEU A 116 -21.28 -10.39 3.66
N LEU A 117 -21.51 -9.15 3.24
CA LEU A 117 -20.87 -8.54 2.07
C LEU A 117 -19.36 -8.44 2.25
N MET A 118 -18.88 -7.99 3.41
CA MET A 118 -17.44 -7.97 3.72
C MET A 118 -16.82 -9.37 3.62
N ARG A 119 -17.46 -10.41 4.17
CA ARG A 119 -16.96 -11.80 4.09
C ARG A 119 -16.89 -12.30 2.64
N ILE A 120 -17.90 -12.00 1.83
CA ILE A 120 -17.91 -12.36 0.40
C ILE A 120 -16.78 -11.65 -0.33
N LEU A 121 -16.58 -10.35 -0.09
CA LEU A 121 -15.52 -9.57 -0.73
C LEU A 121 -14.13 -10.06 -0.34
N VAL A 122 -13.90 -10.41 0.94
CA VAL A 122 -12.64 -11.02 1.38
C VAL A 122 -12.37 -12.33 0.65
N LEU A 123 -13.37 -13.20 0.52
CA LEU A 123 -13.23 -14.46 -0.22
C LEU A 123 -12.95 -14.21 -1.71
N LEU A 124 -13.65 -13.27 -2.33
CA LEU A 124 -13.53 -12.97 -3.75
C LEU A 124 -12.15 -12.37 -4.05
N THR A 125 -11.75 -11.35 -3.31
CA THR A 125 -10.43 -10.70 -3.43
C THR A 125 -9.28 -11.66 -3.11
N GLY A 126 -9.42 -12.50 -2.07
CA GLY A 126 -8.46 -13.54 -1.74
C GLY A 126 -8.31 -14.60 -2.84
N THR A 127 -9.43 -15.03 -3.44
CA THR A 127 -9.41 -16.00 -4.55
C THR A 127 -8.76 -15.39 -5.79
N THR A 128 -9.05 -14.13 -6.11
CA THR A 128 -8.39 -13.43 -7.23
C THR A 128 -6.89 -13.26 -6.97
N ALA A 129 -6.48 -12.92 -5.75
CA ALA A 129 -5.08 -12.80 -5.39
C ALA A 129 -4.35 -14.14 -5.51
N TYR A 130 -4.98 -15.25 -5.09
CA TYR A 130 -4.44 -16.60 -5.26
C TYR A 130 -4.27 -16.96 -6.73
N TYR A 131 -5.22 -16.60 -7.59
CA TYR A 131 -5.10 -16.82 -9.03
C TYR A 131 -3.88 -16.09 -9.62
N PHE A 132 -3.72 -14.80 -9.31
CA PHE A 132 -2.54 -14.04 -9.76
C PHE A 132 -1.22 -14.53 -9.15
N ALA A 133 -1.24 -15.14 -7.97
CA ALA A 133 -0.04 -15.66 -7.34
C ALA A 133 0.56 -16.89 -8.06
N GLN A 134 -0.21 -17.60 -8.89
CA GLN A 134 0.26 -18.77 -9.63
C GLN A 134 1.15 -18.41 -10.82
N ASP A 135 0.86 -17.29 -11.50
CA ASP A 135 1.56 -16.83 -12.71
C ASP A 135 2.64 -15.77 -12.41
N ALA A 136 3.02 -15.60 -11.14
CA ALA A 136 3.97 -14.58 -10.73
C ALA A 136 5.42 -14.96 -11.08
N GLU A 137 5.82 -14.75 -12.34
CA GLU A 137 7.23 -14.83 -12.78
C GLU A 137 8.04 -13.59 -12.36
N SER A 138 7.37 -12.50 -12.01
CA SER A 138 7.99 -11.25 -11.60
C SER A 138 8.47 -11.29 -10.15
N SER A 139 9.60 -10.64 -9.87
CA SER A 139 10.09 -10.49 -8.49
C SER A 139 9.04 -9.81 -7.60
N LEU A 140 8.87 -10.35 -6.39
CA LEU A 140 7.97 -9.79 -5.39
C LEU A 140 8.27 -8.31 -5.10
N VAL A 141 9.54 -7.92 -5.11
CA VAL A 141 9.97 -6.53 -4.87
C VAL A 141 9.47 -5.61 -5.98
N LEU A 142 9.52 -6.03 -7.23
CA LEU A 142 9.06 -5.24 -8.36
C LEU A 142 7.54 -5.10 -8.34
N LEU A 143 6.82 -6.21 -8.15
CA LEU A 143 5.36 -6.22 -8.04
C LEU A 143 4.89 -5.26 -6.93
N LEU A 144 5.57 -5.35 -5.79
CA LEU A 144 5.31 -4.52 -4.63
C LEU A 144 5.60 -3.04 -4.95
N ALA A 145 6.75 -2.73 -5.54
CA ALA A 145 7.10 -1.37 -5.94
C ALA A 145 6.07 -0.74 -6.90
N THR A 146 5.57 -1.49 -7.88
CA THR A 146 4.50 -1.05 -8.78
C THR A 146 3.22 -0.74 -8.00
N ALA A 147 2.79 -1.62 -7.09
CA ALA A 147 1.63 -1.37 -6.24
C ALA A 147 1.81 -0.10 -5.37
N TYR A 148 3.00 0.09 -4.78
CA TYR A 148 3.35 1.33 -4.06
C TYR A 148 3.29 2.56 -4.96
N GLY A 149 3.64 2.43 -6.24
CA GLY A 149 3.56 3.50 -7.22
C GLY A 149 2.14 4.06 -7.36
N VAL A 150 1.14 3.18 -7.49
CA VAL A 150 -0.27 3.59 -7.56
C VAL A 150 -0.74 4.19 -6.24
N ILE A 151 -0.41 3.56 -5.10
CA ILE A 151 -0.80 4.06 -3.76
C ILE A 151 -0.21 5.44 -3.49
N SER A 152 1.00 5.73 -3.97
CA SER A 152 1.66 7.03 -3.80
C SER A 152 0.87 8.21 -4.38
N GLN A 153 -0.02 7.94 -5.35
CA GLN A 153 -0.84 8.97 -5.97
C GLN A 153 -1.97 9.46 -5.07
N LEU A 154 -2.24 8.78 -3.95
CA LEU A 154 -3.13 9.28 -2.91
C LEU A 154 -2.47 10.38 -2.05
N ALA A 155 -1.16 10.63 -2.22
CA ALA A 155 -0.43 11.58 -1.37
C ALA A 155 -0.83 13.02 -1.67
N PRO A 156 -0.79 13.47 -2.95
CA PRO A 156 -1.14 14.84 -3.28
C PRO A 156 -2.56 15.23 -2.85
N PRO A 157 -3.61 14.39 -3.04
CA PRO A 157 -4.93 14.64 -2.50
C PRO A 157 -4.96 14.89 -1.00
N VAL A 158 -4.35 13.99 -0.21
CA VAL A 158 -4.34 14.08 1.27
C VAL A 158 -3.58 15.33 1.74
N ILE A 159 -2.41 15.59 1.16
CA ILE A 159 -1.61 16.79 1.50
C ILE A 159 -2.38 18.06 1.15
N SER A 160 -3.00 18.10 -0.03
CA SER A 160 -3.78 19.25 -0.47
C SER A 160 -5.00 19.50 0.41
N ALA A 161 -5.67 18.43 0.88
CA ALA A 161 -6.81 18.55 1.79
C ALA A 161 -6.40 19.12 3.17
N MET A 162 -5.21 18.77 3.67
CA MET A 162 -4.73 19.23 4.99
C MET A 162 -4.11 20.62 4.98
N TYR A 163 -3.42 21.01 3.90
CA TYR A 163 -2.61 22.23 3.88
C TYR A 163 -3.09 23.27 2.88
N TRP A 164 -3.94 22.91 1.91
CA TRP A 164 -4.32 23.82 0.83
C TRP A 164 -5.83 24.08 0.78
N ARG A 165 -6.24 25.23 1.36
CA ARG A 165 -7.63 25.70 1.39
C ARG A 165 -8.29 25.87 0.02
N ARG A 166 -7.50 25.95 -1.06
CA ARG A 166 -7.98 26.13 -2.43
C ARG A 166 -8.14 24.82 -3.22
N ALA A 167 -7.86 23.68 -2.60
CA ALA A 167 -8.07 22.37 -3.23
C ALA A 167 -9.56 22.11 -3.48
N THR A 168 -9.91 21.79 -4.72
CA THR A 168 -11.28 21.50 -5.17
C THR A 168 -11.44 20.00 -5.41
N THR A 169 -12.63 19.46 -5.15
CA THR A 169 -12.95 18.04 -5.40
C THR A 169 -12.69 17.65 -6.85
N THR A 170 -13.04 18.53 -7.79
CA THR A 170 -12.80 18.34 -9.23
C THR A 170 -11.32 18.32 -9.59
N GLY A 171 -10.51 19.21 -9.01
CA GLY A 171 -9.06 19.23 -9.21
C GLY A 171 -8.36 18.00 -8.65
N VAL A 172 -8.77 17.56 -7.46
CA VAL A 172 -8.26 16.35 -6.81
C VAL A 172 -8.60 15.10 -7.64
N LEU A 173 -9.85 14.95 -8.09
CA LEU A 173 -10.26 13.81 -8.92
C LEU A 173 -9.56 13.81 -10.28
N ALA A 174 -9.44 14.96 -10.94
CA ALA A 174 -8.74 15.08 -12.21
C ALA A 174 -7.25 14.75 -12.08
N GLY A 175 -6.59 15.25 -11.02
CA GLY A 175 -5.19 14.95 -10.73
C GLY A 175 -4.96 13.47 -10.45
N LEU A 176 -5.85 12.85 -9.67
CA LEU A 176 -5.78 11.41 -9.36
C LEU A 176 -5.98 10.55 -10.61
N LEU A 177 -6.99 10.84 -11.43
CA LEU A 177 -7.22 10.12 -12.69
C LEU A 177 -6.07 10.30 -13.69
N ALA A 178 -5.53 11.51 -13.82
CA ALA A 178 -4.39 11.77 -14.68
C ALA A 178 -3.13 11.02 -14.19
N GLY A 179 -2.82 11.10 -12.90
CA GLY A 179 -1.68 10.41 -12.31
C GLY A 179 -1.77 8.88 -12.44
N THR A 180 -2.93 8.31 -12.09
CA THR A 180 -3.20 6.86 -12.19
C THR A 180 -3.04 6.38 -13.63
N ALA A 181 -3.70 7.05 -14.57
CA ALA A 181 -3.60 6.74 -16.00
C ALA A 181 -2.15 6.81 -16.50
N THR A 182 -1.39 7.83 -16.11
CA THR A 182 0.02 7.97 -16.51
C THR A 182 0.89 6.82 -15.96
N SER A 183 0.75 6.46 -14.68
CA SER A 183 1.53 5.34 -14.12
C SER A 183 1.18 4.00 -14.76
N VAL A 184 -0.11 3.74 -15.02
CA VAL A 184 -0.55 2.52 -15.71
C VAL A 184 -0.05 2.50 -17.16
N PHE A 185 -0.08 3.64 -17.85
CA PHE A 185 0.41 3.76 -19.22
C PHE A 185 1.90 3.42 -19.33
N PHE A 186 2.74 3.96 -18.44
CA PHE A 186 4.17 3.66 -18.41
C PHE A 186 4.50 2.26 -17.89
N TYR A 187 3.61 1.64 -17.11
CA TYR A 187 3.75 0.23 -16.74
C TYR A 187 3.63 -0.68 -17.97
N PHE A 188 2.61 -0.48 -18.81
CA PHE A 188 2.43 -1.28 -20.03
C PHE A 188 3.35 -0.89 -21.19
N ASN A 189 3.89 0.33 -21.20
CA ASN A 189 4.80 0.83 -22.24
C ASN A 189 6.15 1.25 -21.63
N PRO A 190 6.99 0.29 -21.19
CA PRO A 190 8.26 0.60 -20.58
C PRO A 190 9.24 1.34 -21.52
N ASP A 191 9.16 1.10 -22.83
CA ASP A 191 10.03 1.73 -23.84
C ASP A 191 9.77 3.22 -24.04
N LEU A 192 8.58 3.71 -23.65
CA LEU A 192 8.18 5.10 -23.81
C LEU A 192 8.47 5.95 -22.57
N ARG A 193 9.15 5.39 -21.56
CA ARG A 193 9.48 6.10 -20.32
C ARG A 193 10.51 7.20 -20.62
N PRO A 194 10.17 8.50 -20.44
CA PRO A 194 11.09 9.59 -20.75
C PRO A 194 12.27 9.67 -19.77
N PHE A 195 12.13 9.07 -18.59
CA PHE A 195 13.19 8.96 -17.57
C PHE A 195 13.20 7.53 -17.02
N ASP A 196 14.38 7.01 -16.68
CA ASP A 196 14.57 5.70 -16.02
C ASP A 196 14.16 5.75 -14.53
N MET A 197 12.97 6.29 -14.30
CA MET A 197 12.36 6.49 -12.99
C MET A 197 11.17 5.56 -12.83
N HIS A 198 10.87 5.21 -11.59
CA HIS A 198 9.73 4.36 -11.26
C HIS A 198 8.41 4.95 -11.78
N GLU A 199 7.54 4.13 -12.36
CA GLU A 199 6.29 4.56 -12.98
C GLU A 199 5.36 5.35 -12.04
N GLY A 200 5.42 5.08 -10.73
CA GLY A 200 4.69 5.84 -9.71
C GLY A 200 5.14 7.29 -9.59
N VAL A 201 6.46 7.54 -9.72
CA VAL A 201 7.03 8.89 -9.62
C VAL A 201 6.64 9.72 -10.84
N LEU A 202 6.68 9.13 -12.03
CA LEU A 202 6.22 9.77 -13.27
C LEU A 202 4.74 10.15 -13.19
N GLY A 203 3.90 9.27 -12.63
CA GLY A 203 2.49 9.59 -12.38
C GLY A 203 2.30 10.75 -11.40
N LEU A 204 3.13 10.83 -10.35
CA LEU A 204 3.07 11.92 -9.37
C LEU A 204 3.50 13.27 -9.95
N ILE A 205 4.49 13.28 -10.86
CA ILE A 205 4.92 14.46 -11.61
C ILE A 205 3.78 15.02 -12.47
N VAL A 206 2.91 14.18 -13.01
CA VAL A 206 1.72 14.62 -13.78
C VAL A 206 0.56 14.99 -12.84
N HIS A 207 0.35 14.22 -11.77
CA HIS A 207 -0.73 14.43 -10.81
C HIS A 207 -0.68 15.85 -10.23
N VAL A 208 0.46 16.25 -9.65
CA VAL A 208 0.58 17.50 -8.89
C VAL A 208 0.25 18.74 -9.74
N PRO A 209 0.80 18.92 -10.96
CA PRO A 209 0.42 20.02 -11.84
C PRO A 209 -1.05 20.00 -12.27
N VAL A 210 -1.62 18.82 -12.56
CA VAL A 210 -3.04 18.72 -12.96
C VAL A 210 -3.94 19.10 -11.79
N LEU A 211 -3.64 18.62 -10.58
CA LEU A 211 -4.36 19.01 -9.37
C LEU A 211 -4.28 20.53 -9.17
N ILE A 212 -3.10 21.13 -9.27
CA ILE A 212 -2.93 22.57 -9.09
C ILE A 212 -3.69 23.37 -10.16
N SER A 213 -3.49 23.04 -11.43
CA SER A 213 -4.08 23.78 -12.55
C SER A 213 -5.61 23.69 -12.55
N VAL A 214 -6.18 22.49 -12.45
CA VAL A 214 -7.63 22.31 -12.43
C VAL A 214 -8.24 22.96 -11.19
N SER A 215 -7.57 22.87 -10.03
CA SER A 215 -8.08 23.49 -8.80
C SER A 215 -8.04 25.01 -8.81
N LEU A 216 -7.16 25.63 -9.59
CA LEU A 216 -7.17 27.07 -9.82
C LEU A 216 -8.25 27.52 -10.80
N MET A 217 -8.65 26.63 -11.72
CA MET A 217 -9.64 26.89 -12.76
C MET A 217 -11.09 26.60 -12.30
N THR A 218 -11.28 25.83 -11.22
CA THR A 218 -12.60 25.51 -10.68
C THR A 218 -12.99 26.41 -9.50
N PRO A 219 -14.29 26.61 -9.24
CA PRO A 219 -14.76 27.48 -8.17
C PRO A 219 -14.35 26.95 -6.79
N ILE A 220 -14.04 27.88 -5.90
CA ILE A 220 -13.60 27.60 -4.53
C ILE A 220 -14.72 26.87 -3.78
N GLN A 221 -14.34 25.84 -3.01
CA GLN A 221 -15.28 25.11 -2.16
C GLN A 221 -15.86 26.03 -1.06
N ASN A 222 -17.11 25.81 -0.69
CA ASN A 222 -17.89 26.70 0.18
C ASN A 222 -17.17 26.96 1.53
N GLU A 223 -17.01 28.24 1.93
CA GLU A 223 -16.20 28.65 3.10
C GLU A 223 -16.64 27.98 4.41
N LYS A 224 -17.94 27.72 4.58
CA LYS A 224 -18.48 27.01 5.75
C LYS A 224 -17.96 25.57 5.90
N HIS A 225 -17.58 24.93 4.80
CA HIS A 225 -16.99 23.58 4.84
C HIS A 225 -15.49 23.63 5.16
N LEU A 226 -14.81 24.74 4.83
CA LEU A 226 -13.38 24.93 5.08
C LEU A 226 -13.09 25.33 6.54
N GLU A 227 -13.97 26.10 7.18
CA GLU A 227 -13.78 26.52 8.58
C GLU A 227 -13.77 25.35 9.57
N GLY A 228 -14.45 24.23 9.28
CA GLY A 228 -14.46 23.04 10.14
C GLY A 228 -13.17 22.20 10.13
N PHE A 229 -12.31 22.36 9.12
CA PHE A 229 -11.05 21.60 8.99
C PHE A 229 -9.79 22.41 9.32
N PHE A 230 -9.87 23.75 9.29
CA PHE A 230 -8.72 24.64 9.43
C PHE A 230 -8.80 25.58 10.66
N SER A 231 -9.57 25.22 11.71
CA SER A 231 -9.64 25.97 12.98
C SER A 231 -8.56 25.55 13.96
#